data_AF-A0A820DDT6-F1
#
_entry.id   AF-A0A820DDT6-F1
#
_cell.length_a   1.000
_cell.length_b   1.000
_cell.length_c   1.000
_cell.angle_alpha   90.00
_cell.angle_beta   90.00
_cell.angle_gamma   90.00
#
_symmetry.space_group_name_H-M   'P 1'
#
loop_
_entity.id
_entity.type
_entity.pdbx_description
1 polymer ?
#
loop_
_entity_poly.entity_id
_entity_poly.type
_entity_poly.pdbx_seq_one_letter_code
_entity_poly.pdbx_strand_id
1 'polypeptide(L)'
;SHIVEQWHQRRRSDQQRILTLAKQRRIHQIHVEHEWRDREKYINGERGPWWNEKINKERHWKLSDRENIHRMRCKLIENNDFNKHDEASRLRDNLGIDSIDESRQSLLEESLKNKSLLIQQESLRGNSIDEQEFLAVANETQSLLLEEKEKM
;
A
#
# COMPACT_ATOMS: atom_id res chain seq x y z
N SER A 1 18.10 -42.31 31.10
CA SER A 1 17.96 -43.42 30.13
C SER A 1 18.19 -42.87 28.73
N HIS A 2 19.04 -43.50 27.92
CA HIS A 2 19.41 -43.05 26.57
C HIS A 2 18.20 -42.69 25.69
N ILE A 3 17.10 -43.41 25.83
CA ILE A 3 15.83 -43.21 25.11
C ILE A 3 15.20 -41.83 25.39
N VAL A 4 15.25 -41.35 26.64
CA VAL A 4 14.66 -40.06 27.04
C VAL A 4 15.46 -38.90 26.43
N GLU A 5 16.79 -39.03 26.39
CA GLU A 5 17.68 -38.03 25.80
C GLU A 5 17.44 -37.90 24.28
N GLN A 6 17.31 -39.02 23.57
CA GLN A 6 16.98 -39.02 22.14
C GLN A 6 15.62 -38.35 21.87
N TRP A 7 14.62 -38.59 22.72
CA TRP A 7 13.32 -37.94 22.60
C TRP A 7 13.41 -36.42 22.79
N HIS A 8 14.15 -35.95 23.81
CA HIS A 8 14.37 -34.52 24.02
C HIS A 8 15.11 -33.88 22.85
N GLN A 9 16.08 -34.57 22.27
CA GLN A 9 16.82 -34.10 21.11
C GLN A 9 15.93 -33.99 19.87
N ARG A 10 15.08 -34.99 19.63
CA ARG A 10 14.09 -34.94 18.54
C ARG A 10 13.09 -33.81 18.74
N ARG A 11 12.57 -33.65 19.96
CA ARG A 11 11.64 -32.56 20.29
C ARG A 11 12.27 -31.18 20.06
N ARG A 12 13.54 -30.99 20.46
CA ARG A 12 14.28 -29.75 20.18
C ARG A 12 14.43 -29.50 18.69
N SER A 13 14.81 -30.52 17.92
CA SER A 13 14.93 -30.42 16.45
C SER A 13 13.60 -30.08 15.78
N ASP A 14 12.52 -30.77 16.14
CA ASP A 14 11.18 -30.51 15.61
C ASP A 14 10.69 -29.10 15.96
N GLN A 15 10.96 -28.62 17.18
CA GLN A 15 10.62 -27.26 17.58
C GLN A 15 11.39 -26.21 16.77
N GLN A 16 12.69 -26.42 16.54
CA GLN A 16 13.48 -25.53 15.68
C GLN A 16 12.94 -25.51 14.25
N ARG A 17 12.64 -26.69 13.68
CA ARG A 17 12.06 -26.81 12.34
C ARG A 17 10.75 -26.04 12.21
N ILE A 18 9.84 -26.15 13.18
CA ILE A 18 8.56 -25.43 13.19
C ILE A 18 8.79 -23.92 13.25
N LEU A 19 9.69 -23.44 14.11
CA LEU A 19 10.01 -22.03 14.23
C LEU A 19 10.61 -21.46 12.94
N THR A 20 11.54 -22.20 12.32
CA THR A 20 12.12 -21.82 11.02
C THR A 20 11.04 -21.72 9.95
N LEU A 21 10.18 -22.73 9.81
CA LEU A 21 9.08 -22.69 8.84
C LEU A 21 8.13 -21.50 9.07
N ALA A 22 7.85 -21.16 10.34
CA ALA A 22 7.03 -20.00 10.67
C ALA A 22 7.73 -18.68 10.30
N LYS A 23 9.04 -18.55 10.56
CA LYS A 23 9.85 -17.38 10.14
C LYS A 23 9.83 -17.24 8.62
N GLN A 24 10.05 -18.33 7.89
CA GLN A 24 10.05 -18.35 6.42
C GLN A 24 8.70 -17.91 5.83
N ARG A 25 7.58 -18.43 6.36
CA ARG A 25 6.24 -18.02 5.93
C ARG A 25 6.00 -16.53 6.15
N ARG A 26 6.41 -16.01 7.31
CA ARG A 26 6.26 -14.58 7.64
C ARG A 26 7.08 -13.70 6.71
N ILE A 27 8.32 -14.07 6.43
CA ILE A 27 9.19 -13.37 5.48
C ILE A 27 8.56 -13.35 4.09
N HIS A 28 8.08 -14.49 3.60
CA HIS A 28 7.43 -14.59 2.30
C HIS A 28 6.19 -13.70 2.21
N GLN A 29 5.35 -13.68 3.26
CA GLN A 29 4.17 -12.82 3.28
C GLN A 29 4.54 -11.33 3.19
N ILE A 30 5.53 -10.88 3.97
CA ILE A 30 5.99 -9.48 3.93
C ILE A 30 6.53 -9.12 2.55
N HIS A 31 7.29 -10.01 1.92
CA HIS A 31 7.80 -9.80 0.56
C HIS A 31 6.66 -9.66 -0.45
N VAL A 32 5.68 -10.56 -0.40
CA VAL A 32 4.50 -10.49 -1.27
C VAL A 32 3.75 -9.17 -1.07
N GLU A 33 3.56 -8.74 0.18
CA GLU A 33 2.91 -7.45 0.48
C GLU A 33 3.67 -6.24 -0.08
N HIS A 34 5.01 -6.23 0.01
CA HIS A 34 5.83 -5.18 -0.59
C HIS A 34 5.73 -5.18 -2.12
N GLU A 35 5.86 -6.35 -2.75
CA GLU A 35 5.71 -6.51 -4.20
C GLU A 35 4.35 -6.01 -4.70
N TRP A 36 3.27 -6.30 -3.97
CA TRP A 36 1.94 -5.81 -4.33
C TRP A 36 1.84 -4.28 -4.25
N ARG A 37 2.38 -3.67 -3.19
CA ARG A 37 2.38 -2.22 -3.04
C ARG A 37 3.19 -1.53 -4.13
N ASP A 38 4.34 -2.10 -4.50
CA ASP A 38 5.19 -1.51 -5.54
C ASP A 38 4.55 -1.67 -6.92
N ARG A 39 3.89 -2.79 -7.20
CA ARG A 39 3.08 -2.95 -8.42
C ARG A 39 1.89 -2.01 -8.46
N GLU A 40 1.18 -1.82 -7.35
CA GLU A 40 0.06 -0.89 -7.26
C GLU A 40 0.53 0.55 -7.56
N LYS A 41 1.62 0.99 -6.93
CA LYS A 41 2.25 2.28 -7.21
C LYS A 41 2.71 2.40 -8.66
N TYR A 42 3.27 1.34 -9.24
CA TYR A 42 3.68 1.34 -10.65
C TYR A 42 2.48 1.47 -11.57
N ILE A 43 1.41 0.72 -11.32
CA ILE A 43 0.20 0.72 -12.16
C ILE A 43 -0.51 2.08 -12.11
N ASN A 44 -0.60 2.67 -10.91
CA ASN A 44 -1.35 3.91 -10.65
C ASN A 44 -0.49 5.17 -10.62
N GLY A 45 0.84 5.08 -10.70
CA GLY A 45 1.76 6.22 -10.65
C GLY A 45 1.90 6.91 -12.00
N GLU A 46 2.55 8.08 -12.06
CA GLU A 46 2.57 8.98 -13.24
C GLU A 46 2.96 8.38 -14.61
N ARG A 47 3.65 7.24 -14.59
CA ARG A 47 4.11 6.53 -15.79
C ARG A 47 3.52 5.12 -15.90
N GLY A 48 2.50 4.85 -15.11
CA GLY A 48 1.86 3.55 -14.99
C GLY A 48 0.93 3.22 -16.15
N PRO A 49 0.74 1.93 -16.47
CA PRO A 49 -0.23 1.50 -17.49
C PRO A 49 -1.66 1.99 -17.25
N TRP A 50 -2.06 2.22 -15.99
CA TRP A 50 -3.38 2.75 -15.64
C TRP A 50 -3.35 4.23 -15.29
N TRP A 51 -2.19 4.87 -15.38
CA TRP A 51 -2.11 6.32 -15.32
C TRP A 51 -2.76 6.94 -16.53
N ASN A 52 -3.81 7.71 -16.26
CA ASN A 52 -4.45 8.50 -17.29
C ASN A 52 -4.61 9.92 -16.76
N GLU A 53 -3.90 10.85 -17.38
CA GLU A 53 -3.99 12.29 -17.07
C GLU A 53 -5.44 12.80 -17.16
N LYS A 54 -6.28 12.19 -18.02
CA LYS A 54 -7.71 12.53 -18.18
C LYS A 54 -8.62 11.94 -17.09
N ILE A 55 -8.17 10.95 -16.34
CA ILE A 55 -8.92 10.37 -15.22
C ILE A 55 -8.56 11.12 -13.93
N ASN A 56 -7.29 11.53 -13.76
CA ASN A 56 -6.86 12.32 -12.59
C ASN A 56 -7.35 13.78 -12.63
N LYS A 57 -7.57 14.36 -13.81
CA LYS A 57 -8.31 15.62 -13.96
C LYS A 57 -9.75 15.26 -14.30
N GLU A 58 -10.64 15.23 -13.31
CA GLU A 58 -12.08 15.07 -13.54
C GLU A 58 -12.52 16.01 -14.67
N ARG A 59 -12.90 15.45 -15.82
CA ARG A 59 -13.32 16.25 -16.96
C ARG A 59 -14.78 16.63 -16.80
N HIS A 60 -15.02 17.89 -16.47
CA HIS A 60 -16.38 18.42 -16.37
C HIS A 60 -16.86 18.85 -17.75
N TRP A 61 -18.13 18.58 -18.03
CA TRP A 61 -18.76 18.93 -19.30
C TRP A 61 -19.90 19.91 -19.05
N LYS A 62 -20.10 20.85 -19.96
CA LYS A 62 -21.27 21.74 -20.01
C LYS A 62 -21.90 21.70 -21.39
N LEU A 63 -23.18 22.07 -21.45
CA LEU A 63 -23.82 22.32 -22.74
C LEU A 63 -23.35 23.68 -23.26
N SER A 64 -23.01 23.73 -24.55
CA SER A 64 -22.74 25.00 -25.22
C SER A 64 -24.03 25.80 -25.34
N ASP A 65 -23.93 27.11 -25.12
CA ASP A 65 -25.03 28.06 -25.35
C ASP A 65 -25.42 28.16 -26.83
N ARG A 66 -24.58 27.66 -27.74
CA ARG A 66 -24.86 27.60 -29.18
C ARG A 66 -25.47 26.26 -29.54
N GLU A 67 -26.68 26.29 -30.07
CA GLU A 67 -27.36 25.10 -30.59
C GLU A 67 -26.70 24.58 -31.87
N ASN A 68 -26.75 23.26 -32.06
CA ASN A 68 -26.43 22.67 -33.35
C ASN A 68 -27.63 22.86 -34.30
N ILE A 69 -27.52 23.81 -35.23
CA ILE A 69 -28.57 24.16 -36.19
C ILE A 69 -29.08 22.95 -37.00
N HIS A 70 -28.25 21.94 -37.27
CA HIS A 70 -28.66 20.76 -38.05
C HIS A 70 -29.31 19.67 -37.21
N ARG A 71 -29.13 19.70 -35.89
CA ARG A 71 -29.61 18.65 -34.97
C ARG A 71 -30.54 19.18 -33.89
N MET A 72 -30.82 20.48 -33.87
CA MET A 72 -31.65 21.19 -32.89
C MET A 72 -31.34 20.78 -31.44
N ARG A 73 -30.05 20.63 -31.12
CA ARG A 73 -29.58 20.23 -29.78
C ARG A 73 -28.25 20.89 -29.45
N CYS A 74 -28.06 21.29 -28.19
CA CYS A 74 -26.80 21.86 -27.73
C CYS A 74 -25.66 20.85 -27.83
N LYS A 75 -24.44 21.34 -28.11
CA LYS A 75 -23.24 20.50 -28.14
C LYS A 75 -22.67 20.35 -26.74
N LEU A 76 -22.28 19.14 -26.38
CA LEU A 76 -21.49 18.90 -25.18
C LEU A 76 -20.07 19.44 -25.41
N ILE A 77 -19.62 20.34 -24.53
CA ILE A 77 -18.29 20.96 -24.57
C ILE A 77 -17.62 20.83 -23.21
N GLU A 78 -16.29 20.87 -23.19
CA GLU A 78 -15.52 20.80 -21.95
C GLU A 78 -15.75 22.07 -21.12
N ASN A 79 -15.95 21.90 -19.81
CA ASN A 79 -16.14 22.98 -18.85
C ASN A 79 -14.87 23.21 -18.04
N ASN A 80 -14.05 24.16 -18.50
CA ASN A 80 -12.80 24.52 -17.84
C ASN A 80 -13.00 25.32 -16.55
N ASP A 81 -14.16 25.96 -16.38
CA ASP A 81 -14.48 26.83 -15.24
C ASP A 81 -15.40 26.12 -14.23
N PHE A 82 -15.32 24.79 -14.15
CA PHE A 82 -16.17 24.02 -13.25
C PHE A 82 -15.80 24.31 -11.79
N ASN A 83 -16.81 24.68 -11.01
CA ASN A 83 -16.69 24.86 -9.57
C ASN A 83 -17.56 23.80 -8.86
N LYS A 84 -16.96 23.03 -7.95
CA LYS A 84 -17.68 22.03 -7.13
C LYS A 84 -18.65 22.67 -6.13
N HIS A 85 -18.53 23.99 -5.92
CA HIS A 85 -19.29 24.76 -4.94
C HIS A 85 -19.10 24.27 -3.49
N ASP A 86 -17.98 23.61 -3.20
CA ASP A 86 -17.65 23.07 -1.88
C ASP A 86 -17.64 24.18 -0.81
N GLU A 87 -17.08 25.34 -1.12
CA GLU A 87 -17.06 26.50 -0.22
C GLU A 87 -18.47 27.04 0.04
N ALA A 88 -19.32 27.11 -0.98
CA ALA A 88 -20.69 27.57 -0.83
C ALA A 88 -21.52 26.58 0.01
N SER A 89 -21.31 25.27 -0.17
CA SER A 89 -21.92 24.24 0.67
C SER A 89 -21.45 24.35 2.13
N ARG A 90 -20.14 24.52 2.35
CA ARG A 90 -19.58 24.70 3.70
C ARG A 90 -20.12 25.95 4.38
N LEU A 91 -20.29 27.06 3.66
CA LEU A 91 -20.91 28.28 4.19
C LEU A 91 -22.38 28.05 4.57
N ARG A 92 -23.15 27.37 3.72
CA ARG A 92 -24.54 26.99 4.03
C ARG A 92 -24.61 26.14 5.30
N ASP A 93 -23.66 25.24 5.45
CA ASP A 93 -23.60 24.32 6.59
C ASP A 93 -22.86 24.94 7.80
N ASN A 94 -22.57 26.26 7.78
CA ASN A 94 -21.84 27.03 8.80
C ASN A 94 -20.43 26.51 9.14
N LEU A 95 -19.84 25.65 8.31
CA LEU A 95 -18.48 25.14 8.45
C LEU A 95 -17.41 26.18 8.07
N GLY A 96 -17.78 27.31 7.48
CA GLY A 96 -16.85 28.23 6.82
C GLY A 96 -16.08 29.22 7.71
N ILE A 97 -16.42 29.36 9.00
CA ILE A 97 -15.82 30.38 9.88
C ILE A 97 -14.92 29.77 10.97
N ASP A 98 -15.26 28.58 11.49
CA ASP A 98 -14.45 27.93 12.54
C ASP A 98 -13.44 26.90 12.00
N SER A 99 -13.66 26.36 10.79
CA SER A 99 -12.84 25.24 10.29
C SER A 99 -11.53 25.64 9.62
N ILE A 100 -11.28 26.91 9.25
CA ILE A 100 -10.01 27.27 8.58
C ILE A 100 -8.84 27.21 9.57
N ASP A 101 -9.04 27.65 10.82
CA ASP A 101 -8.02 27.56 11.85
C ASP A 101 -7.97 26.16 12.48
N GLU A 102 -9.11 25.54 12.79
CA GLU A 102 -9.12 24.18 13.35
C GLU A 102 -8.69 23.10 12.36
N SER A 103 -9.03 23.21 11.06
CA SER A 103 -8.57 22.23 10.06
C SER A 103 -7.09 22.42 9.74
N ARG A 104 -6.57 23.67 9.77
CA ARG A 104 -5.12 23.90 9.62
C ARG A 104 -4.35 23.36 10.82
N GLN A 105 -4.86 23.56 12.02
CA GLN A 105 -4.28 23.00 13.24
C GLN A 105 -4.37 21.47 13.25
N SER A 106 -5.54 20.90 12.94
CA SER A 106 -5.76 19.45 12.84
C SER A 106 -4.89 18.81 11.75
N LEU A 107 -4.76 19.43 10.56
CA LEU A 107 -3.89 18.94 9.50
C LEU A 107 -2.40 19.03 9.88
N LEU A 108 -2.00 20.08 10.61
CA LEU A 108 -0.65 20.17 11.16
C LEU A 108 -0.40 19.09 12.20
N GLU A 109 -1.34 18.90 13.14
CA GLU A 109 -1.25 17.88 14.19
C GLU A 109 -1.23 16.47 13.63
N GLU A 110 -2.07 16.19 12.63
CA GLU A 110 -2.11 14.92 11.93
C GLU A 110 -0.83 14.69 11.12
N SER A 111 -0.31 15.71 10.43
CA SER A 111 1.00 15.67 9.76
C SER A 111 2.14 15.39 10.73
N LEU A 112 2.16 16.05 11.90
CA LEU A 112 3.14 15.83 12.96
C LEU A 112 3.03 14.43 13.58
N LYS A 113 1.82 13.94 13.79
CA LYS A 113 1.54 12.60 14.31
C LYS A 113 1.89 11.51 13.31
N ASN A 114 1.62 11.72 12.02
CA ASN A 114 2.01 10.80 10.96
C ASN A 114 3.52 10.79 10.77
N LYS A 115 4.20 11.94 10.90
CA LYS A 115 5.66 12.02 10.88
C LYS A 115 6.29 11.30 12.07
N SER A 116 5.72 11.43 13.27
CA SER A 116 6.22 10.71 14.45
C SER A 116 5.94 9.21 14.36
N LEU A 117 4.78 8.80 13.84
CA LEU A 117 4.47 7.39 13.54
C LEU A 117 5.38 6.82 12.45
N LEU A 118 5.73 7.60 11.42
CA LEU A 118 6.69 7.19 10.40
C LEU A 118 8.08 7.03 11.00
N ILE A 119 8.53 7.97 11.84
CA ILE A 119 9.81 7.88 12.56
C ILE A 119 9.81 6.66 13.52
N GLN A 120 8.69 6.37 14.19
CA GLN A 120 8.54 5.16 15.01
C GLN A 120 8.52 3.89 14.16
N GLN A 121 7.86 3.90 13.00
CA GLN A 121 7.85 2.80 12.06
C GLN A 121 9.21 2.59 11.39
N GLU A 122 9.97 3.64 11.11
CA GLU A 122 11.35 3.60 10.61
C GLU A 122 12.30 3.05 11.67
N SER A 123 12.13 3.47 12.93
CA SER A 123 12.85 2.91 14.08
C SER A 123 12.52 1.42 14.30
N LEU A 124 11.29 0.99 14.00
CA LEU A 124 10.88 -0.43 14.01
C LEU A 124 11.29 -1.19 12.73
N ARG A 125 11.41 -0.51 11.58
CA ARG A 125 11.95 -1.03 10.30
C ARG A 125 13.47 -1.03 10.27
N GLY A 126 14.14 -0.58 11.33
CA GLY A 126 15.59 -0.70 11.53
C GLY A 126 16.10 -2.15 11.55
N ASN A 127 15.21 -3.14 11.54
CA ASN A 127 15.51 -4.48 11.03
C ASN A 127 14.98 -4.59 9.61
N SER A 128 15.67 -3.95 8.66
CA SER A 128 15.66 -4.37 7.27
C SER A 128 15.94 -5.86 7.29
N ILE A 129 14.95 -6.68 6.90
CA ILE A 129 15.28 -8.04 6.49
C ILE A 129 16.11 -7.83 5.24
N ASP A 130 17.42 -7.96 5.41
CA ASP A 130 18.36 -7.79 4.32
C ASP A 130 17.95 -8.76 3.22
N GLU A 131 18.02 -8.33 1.96
CA GLU A 131 17.82 -9.21 0.81
C GLU A 131 18.70 -10.48 0.92
N GLN A 132 19.82 -10.37 1.65
CA GLN A 132 20.68 -11.49 2.03
C GLN A 132 20.02 -12.50 2.99
N GLU A 133 19.26 -12.07 4.01
CA GLU A 133 18.48 -12.99 4.85
C GLU A 133 17.39 -13.70 4.02
N PHE A 134 16.79 -13.01 3.05
CA PHE A 134 15.79 -13.59 2.14
C PHE A 134 16.42 -14.64 1.20
N LEU A 135 17.56 -14.33 0.59
CA LEU A 135 18.30 -15.25 -0.27
C LEU A 135 18.88 -16.45 0.50
N ALA A 136 19.38 -16.22 1.72
CA ALA A 136 19.86 -17.29 2.60
C ALA A 136 18.72 -18.27 2.94
N VAL A 137 17.54 -17.75 3.24
CA VAL A 137 16.34 -18.57 3.49
C VAL A 137 15.91 -19.35 2.25
N ALA A 138 15.89 -18.73 1.07
CA ALA A 138 15.55 -19.43 -0.18
C ALA A 138 16.52 -20.60 -0.45
N ASN A 139 17.81 -20.37 -0.24
CA ASN A 139 18.84 -21.39 -0.41
C ASN A 139 18.73 -22.52 0.63
N GLU A 140 18.43 -22.21 1.90
CA GLU A 140 18.18 -23.22 2.93
C GLU A 140 16.93 -24.08 2.64
N THR A 141 15.87 -23.50 2.06
CA THR A 141 14.71 -24.31 1.67
C THR A 141 15.00 -25.25 0.50
N GLN A 142 15.85 -24.83 -0.44
CA GLN A 142 16.27 -25.67 -1.56
C GLN A 142 17.17 -26.82 -1.10
N SER A 143 18.10 -26.57 -0.17
CA SER A 143 18.97 -27.63 0.37
C SER A 143 18.20 -28.68 1.17
N LEU A 144 17.24 -28.27 2.00
CA LEU A 144 16.39 -29.21 2.75
C LEU A 144 15.54 -30.11 1.84
N LEU A 145 15.00 -29.56 0.75
CA LEU A 145 14.26 -30.34 -0.26
C LEU A 145 15.14 -31.34 -1.02
N LEU A 146 16.43 -31.01 -1.21
CA LEU A 146 17.41 -31.91 -1.82
C LEU A 146 17.78 -33.06 -0.87
N GLU A 147 18.02 -32.76 0.41
CA GLU A 147 18.32 -33.79 1.42
C GLU A 147 17.15 -34.76 1.67
N GLU A 148 15.91 -34.31 1.55
CA GLU A 148 14.72 -35.18 1.64
C GLU A 148 14.60 -36.11 0.42
N LYS A 149 15.07 -35.70 -0.76
CA LYS A 149 15.10 -36.55 -1.97
C LYS A 149 16.22 -37.60 -1.93
N GLU A 150 17.35 -37.31 -1.30
CA GLU A 150 18.48 -38.24 -1.18
C GLU A 150 18.24 -39.34 -0.12
N LYS A 151 17.25 -39.17 0.75
CA LYS A 151 16.87 -40.15 1.79
C LYS A 151 15.75 -41.11 1.37
N MET A 152 15.21 -40.95 0.17
CA MET A 152 14.21 -41.83 -0.48
C MET A 152 14.90 -42.73 -1.49
#